data_AF-A0A9X8YNF2-F1
#
_entry.id   AF-A0A9X8YNF2-F1
#
_cell.length_a   1.000
_cell.length_b   1.000
_cell.length_c   1.000
_cell.angle_alpha   90.00
_cell.angle_beta   90.00
_cell.angle_gamma   90.00
#
_symmetry.space_group_name_H-M   'P 1'
#
loop_
_entity.id
_entity.type
_entity.pdbx_description
1 polymer ?
#
loop_
_entity_poly.entity_id
_entity_poly.type
_entity_poly.pdbx_seq_one_letter_code
_entity_poly.pdbx_strand_id
1 'polypeptide(L)'
;DDDYMRARELDVRDMLRRTLCHLQRLSLPVIALAEPSILVMDELMPSEVVMLDRRLVLGICLSGGNALSHSAILAKAMGIPMVVGMQDCLSKTRSGQKAMLDAARGVLQLSH
;
A
#
# COMPACT_ATOMS: atom_id res chain seq x y z
N ASP A 1 0.90 21.84 6.79
CA ASP A 1 1.02 21.34 8.17
C ASP A 1 0.33 20.00 8.41
N ASP A 2 -0.86 19.74 7.86
CA ASP A 2 -1.55 18.45 8.07
C ASP A 2 -0.86 17.23 7.46
N ASP A 3 -0.31 17.33 6.25
CA ASP A 3 0.25 16.14 5.56
C ASP A 3 1.53 15.61 6.23
N TYR A 4 2.34 16.50 6.80
CA TYR A 4 3.52 16.11 7.60
C TYR A 4 3.08 15.44 8.91
N MET A 5 2.08 15.99 9.58
CA MET A 5 1.55 15.42 10.82
C MET A 5 0.89 14.05 10.57
N ARG A 6 0.14 13.87 9.48
CA ARG A 6 -0.40 12.56 9.08
C ARG A 6 0.69 11.54 8.77
N ALA A 7 1.74 11.95 8.04
CA ALA A 7 2.86 11.06 7.76
C ALA A 7 3.56 10.59 9.05
N ARG A 8 3.73 11.50 10.02
CA ARG A 8 4.29 11.17 11.33
C ARG A 8 3.38 10.28 12.18
N GLU A 9 2.06 10.50 12.11
CA GLU A 9 1.08 9.62 12.76
C GLU A 9 1.18 8.19 12.25
N LEU A 10 1.29 8.02 10.92
CA LEU A 10 1.46 6.71 10.28
C LEU A 10 2.71 5.99 10.80
N ASP A 11 3.85 6.69 10.89
CA ASP A 11 5.09 6.13 11.41
C ASP A 11 4.96 5.67 12.87
N VAL A 12 4.32 6.49 13.72
CA VAL A 12 4.10 6.16 15.13
C VAL A 12 3.19 4.94 15.24
N ARG A 13 2.10 4.88 14.47
CA ARG A 13 1.20 3.72 14.42
C ARG A 13 1.92 2.46 13.95
N ASP A 14 2.79 2.57 12.95
CA ASP A 14 3.62 1.46 12.46
C ASP A 14 4.56 0.94 13.54
N MET A 15 5.29 1.84 14.21
CA MET A 15 6.17 1.47 15.32
C MET A 15 5.41 0.80 16.46
N LEU A 16 4.29 1.38 16.90
CA LEU A 16 3.46 0.82 17.96
C LEU A 16 2.97 -0.59 17.63
N ARG A 17 2.46 -0.80 16.40
CA ARG A 17 1.99 -2.10 15.93
C ARG A 17 3.11 -3.14 15.97
N ARG A 18 4.31 -2.78 15.50
CA ARG A 18 5.48 -3.67 15.51
C ARG A 18 5.93 -4.03 16.92
N THR A 19 5.99 -3.06 17.81
CA THR A 19 6.35 -3.29 19.21
C THR A 19 5.34 -4.20 19.89
N LEU A 20 4.04 -3.98 19.69
CA LEU A 20 2.98 -4.83 20.25
C LEU A 20 3.07 -6.28 19.74
N CYS A 21 3.21 -6.48 18.43
CA CYS A 21 3.40 -7.82 17.86
C CYS A 21 4.62 -8.51 18.47
N HIS A 22 5.75 -7.81 18.61
CA HIS A 22 6.96 -8.38 19.19
C HIS A 22 6.76 -8.79 20.66
N LEU A 23 6.16 -7.93 21.48
CA LEU A 23 5.87 -8.22 22.89
C LEU A 23 4.92 -9.41 23.06
N GLN A 24 3.95 -9.56 22.15
CA GLN A 24 3.01 -10.67 22.16
C GLN A 24 3.54 -11.94 21.48
N ARG A 25 4.77 -11.92 20.94
CA ARG A 25 5.36 -12.99 20.12
C ARG A 25 4.48 -13.35 18.91
N LEU A 26 3.78 -12.37 18.37
CA LEU A 26 2.99 -12.48 17.15
C LEU A 26 3.84 -12.03 15.95
N SER A 27 3.61 -12.67 14.81
CA SER A 27 4.15 -12.20 13.53
C SER A 27 3.39 -10.95 13.08
N LEU A 28 4.10 -10.05 12.38
CA LEU A 28 3.43 -8.97 11.65
C LEU A 28 2.52 -9.58 10.57
N PRO A 29 1.35 -8.98 10.32
CA PRO A 29 0.51 -9.40 9.20
C PRO A 29 1.29 -9.31 7.90
N VAL A 30 1.31 -10.42 7.16
CA VAL A 30 1.99 -10.51 5.86
C VAL A 30 0.96 -10.36 4.77
N ILE A 31 1.21 -9.46 3.82
CA ILE A 31 0.44 -9.40 2.58
C ILE A 31 0.92 -10.55 1.69
N ALA A 32 0.18 -11.66 1.74
CA ALA A 32 0.47 -12.84 0.94
C ALA A 32 -0.34 -12.81 -0.36
N LEU A 33 0.36 -12.89 -1.48
CA LEU A 33 -0.23 -12.97 -2.82
C LEU A 33 0.02 -14.37 -3.40
N ALA A 34 -0.99 -14.95 -4.05
CA ALA A 34 -0.86 -16.23 -4.73
C ALA A 34 -0.32 -16.08 -6.16
N GLU A 35 -0.53 -14.92 -6.77
CA GLU A 35 -0.18 -14.62 -8.16
C GLU A 35 0.18 -13.13 -8.33
N PRO A 36 0.88 -12.75 -9.41
CA PRO A 36 1.18 -11.35 -9.71
C PRO A 36 -0.09 -10.48 -9.78
N SER A 37 -0.22 -9.53 -8.85
CA SER A 37 -1.45 -8.79 -8.58
C SER A 37 -1.20 -7.30 -8.34
N ILE A 38 -2.22 -6.47 -8.58
CA ILE A 38 -2.27 -5.08 -8.13
C ILE A 38 -2.90 -5.05 -6.74
N LEU A 39 -2.22 -4.44 -5.77
CA LEU A 39 -2.74 -4.26 -4.42
C LEU A 39 -3.66 -3.03 -4.39
N VAL A 40 -4.88 -3.20 -3.88
CA VAL A 40 -5.83 -2.11 -3.65
C VAL A 40 -6.19 -2.09 -2.17
N MET A 41 -5.90 -0.99 -1.48
CA MET A 41 -5.99 -0.88 -0.02
C MET A 41 -6.38 0.55 0.40
N ASP A 42 -6.80 0.76 1.64
CA ASP A 42 -7.02 2.13 2.14
C ASP A 42 -5.71 2.84 2.48
N GLU A 43 -4.86 2.12 3.18
CA GLU A 43 -3.60 2.59 3.73
C GLU A 43 -2.62 1.42 3.73
N LEU A 44 -1.32 1.72 3.59
CA LEU A 44 -0.26 0.74 3.63
C LEU A 44 0.85 1.26 4.51
N MET A 45 1.21 0.50 5.54
CA MET A 45 2.22 0.91 6.51
C MET A 45 3.64 0.75 5.94
N PRO A 46 4.62 1.56 6.37
CA PRO A 46 5.99 1.45 5.89
C PRO A 46 6.58 0.05 6.08
N SER A 47 6.29 -0.60 7.22
CA SER A 47 6.75 -1.98 7.46
C SER A 47 6.12 -3.02 6.54
N GLU A 48 4.88 -2.81 6.10
CA GLU A 48 4.19 -3.70 5.16
C GLU A 48 4.79 -3.59 3.76
N VAL A 49 5.14 -2.37 3.31
CA VAL A 49 5.81 -2.13 2.02
C VAL A 49 7.11 -2.92 1.93
N VAL A 50 7.94 -2.89 2.98
CA VAL A 50 9.23 -3.57 3.01
C VAL A 50 9.10 -5.09 2.92
N MET A 51 7.95 -5.64 3.34
CA MET A 51 7.68 -7.09 3.32
C MET A 51 7.09 -7.58 1.99
N LEU A 52 6.79 -6.69 1.04
CA LEU A 52 6.18 -7.06 -0.23
C LEU A 52 7.15 -7.85 -1.12
N ASP A 53 6.65 -8.94 -1.73
CA ASP A 53 7.36 -9.62 -2.80
C ASP A 53 7.19 -8.85 -4.12
N ARG A 54 8.29 -8.23 -4.57
CA ARG A 54 8.34 -7.45 -5.82
C ARG A 54 8.00 -8.26 -7.08
N ARG A 55 8.05 -9.59 -7.02
CA ARG A 55 7.67 -10.46 -8.14
C ARG A 55 6.16 -10.62 -8.24
N LEU A 56 5.45 -10.47 -7.12
CA LEU A 56 4.02 -10.67 -7.02
C LEU A 56 3.25 -9.35 -6.96
N VAL A 57 3.87 -8.25 -6.53
CA VAL A 57 3.23 -6.93 -6.53
C VAL A 57 3.52 -6.19 -7.82
N LEU A 58 2.55 -6.18 -8.73
CA LEU A 58 2.64 -5.46 -10.01
C LEU A 58 2.42 -3.95 -9.86
N GLY A 59 1.75 -3.53 -8.78
CA GLY A 59 1.49 -2.14 -8.47
C GLY A 59 0.62 -1.98 -7.22
N ILE A 60 0.52 -0.76 -6.71
CA ILE A 60 -0.22 -0.42 -5.49
C ILE A 60 -1.16 0.75 -5.78
N CYS A 61 -2.41 0.63 -5.36
CA CYS A 61 -3.43 1.68 -5.42
C CYS A 61 -4.00 1.90 -4.01
N LEU A 62 -3.82 3.09 -3.45
CA LEU A 62 -4.36 3.44 -2.14
C LEU A 62 -5.52 4.44 -2.26
N SER A 63 -6.57 4.22 -1.46
CA SER A 63 -7.67 5.18 -1.34
C SER A 63 -7.23 6.42 -0.58
N GLY A 64 -6.39 6.23 0.45
CA GLY A 64 -5.78 7.27 1.26
C GLY A 64 -4.29 7.46 1.00
N GLY A 65 -3.64 8.15 1.94
CA GLY A 65 -2.21 8.42 1.91
C GLY A 65 -1.81 9.63 1.06
N ASN A 66 -0.52 9.91 1.04
CA ASN A 66 0.07 10.99 0.26
C ASN A 66 1.29 10.48 -0.53
N ALA A 67 1.60 11.13 -1.65
CA ALA A 67 2.67 10.69 -2.56
C ALA A 67 4.08 10.92 -2.00
N LEU A 68 4.21 11.72 -0.92
CA LEU A 68 5.46 12.03 -0.24
C LEU A 68 5.65 11.18 1.04
N SER A 69 4.78 10.21 1.28
CA SER A 69 4.77 9.39 2.49
C SER A 69 5.92 8.40 2.45
N HIS A 70 6.36 7.93 3.62
CA HIS A 70 7.38 6.90 3.69
C HIS A 70 6.98 5.63 2.92
N SER A 71 5.71 5.24 2.96
CA SER A 71 5.21 4.12 2.16
C SER A 71 5.37 4.36 0.66
N ALA A 72 5.05 5.57 0.17
CA ALA A 72 5.23 5.93 -1.24
C ALA A 72 6.71 6.02 -1.65
N ILE A 73 7.56 6.57 -0.78
CA ILE A 73 9.01 6.64 -0.99
C ILE A 73 9.61 5.23 -1.05
N LEU A 74 9.21 4.34 -0.14
CA LEU A 74 9.67 2.95 -0.09
C LEU A 74 9.19 2.17 -1.32
N ALA A 75 7.92 2.28 -1.71
CA ALA A 75 7.40 1.62 -2.91
C ALA A 75 8.16 2.05 -4.17
N LYS A 76 8.45 3.36 -4.29
CA LYS A 76 9.28 3.91 -5.38
C LYS A 76 10.71 3.37 -5.35
N ALA A 77 11.36 3.34 -4.19
CA ALA A 77 12.69 2.73 -4.03
C ALA A 77 12.67 1.22 -4.35
N MET A 78 11.51 0.58 -4.22
CA MET A 78 11.31 -0.82 -4.60
C MET A 78 11.01 -1.04 -6.08
N GLY A 79 10.83 0.03 -6.85
CA GLY A 79 10.46 -0.04 -8.26
C GLY A 79 9.00 -0.47 -8.47
N ILE A 80 8.15 -0.36 -7.44
CA ILE A 80 6.74 -0.73 -7.51
C ILE A 80 5.93 0.51 -7.91
N PRO A 81 5.19 0.48 -9.04
CA PRO A 81 4.29 1.56 -9.41
C PRO A 81 3.22 1.77 -8.35
N MET A 82 2.99 3.02 -7.94
CA MET A 82 2.05 3.35 -6.87
C MET A 82 1.20 4.57 -7.22
N VAL A 83 -0.11 4.48 -6.95
CA VAL A 83 -1.07 5.58 -6.99
C VAL A 83 -1.72 5.71 -5.62
N VAL A 84 -1.90 6.95 -5.16
CA VAL A 84 -2.48 7.28 -3.84
C VAL A 84 -3.63 8.25 -4.01
N GLY A 85 -4.52 8.33 -3.00
CA GLY A 85 -5.66 9.25 -3.02
C GLY A 85 -6.77 8.83 -3.99
N MET A 86 -6.82 7.56 -4.41
CA MET A 86 -7.85 7.06 -5.31
C MET A 86 -9.12 6.72 -4.54
N GLN A 87 -9.94 7.74 -4.28
CA GLN A 87 -11.20 7.57 -3.57
C GLN A 87 -12.08 6.48 -4.20
N ASP A 88 -12.76 5.72 -3.36
CA ASP A 88 -13.62 4.59 -3.75
C ASP A 88 -12.92 3.44 -4.49
N CYS A 89 -11.59 3.36 -4.51
CA CYS A 89 -10.91 2.28 -5.23
C CYS A 89 -11.36 0.91 -4.68
N LEU A 90 -11.43 0.74 -3.36
CA LEU A 90 -11.87 -0.49 -2.72
C LEU A 90 -13.32 -0.87 -3.06
N SER A 91 -14.24 0.08 -3.07
CA SER A 91 -15.66 -0.19 -3.33
C SER A 91 -15.93 -0.50 -4.81
N LYS A 92 -15.08 0.00 -5.71
CA LYS A 92 -15.17 -0.23 -7.15
C LYS A 92 -14.44 -1.49 -7.61
N THR A 93 -13.48 -1.99 -6.83
CA THR A 93 -12.69 -3.19 -7.15
C THR A 93 -13.22 -4.45 -6.48
N ARG A 94 -12.97 -5.61 -7.10
CA ARG A 94 -13.16 -6.92 -6.47
C ARG A 94 -11.86 -7.72 -6.55
N SER A 95 -11.56 -8.50 -5.51
CA SER A 95 -10.41 -9.41 -5.54
C SER A 95 -10.52 -10.39 -6.72
N GLY A 96 -9.43 -10.57 -7.45
CA GLY A 96 -9.37 -11.39 -8.67
C GLY A 96 -9.90 -10.70 -9.93
N GLN A 97 -10.38 -9.46 -9.84
CA GLN A 97 -10.75 -8.68 -11.01
C GLN A 97 -9.51 -8.22 -11.79
N LYS A 98 -9.54 -8.38 -13.11
CA LYS A 98 -8.49 -7.85 -13.98
C LYS A 98 -8.52 -6.33 -13.98
N ALA A 99 -7.34 -5.72 -13.82
CA ALA A 99 -7.17 -4.29 -13.82
C ALA A 99 -5.83 -3.89 -14.45
N MET A 100 -5.77 -2.66 -14.94
CA MET A 100 -4.55 -2.01 -15.39
C MET A 100 -4.29 -0.79 -14.52
N LEU A 101 -3.08 -0.69 -13.97
CA LEU A 101 -2.63 0.48 -13.23
C LEU A 101 -1.69 1.31 -14.10
N ASP A 102 -2.10 2.53 -14.42
CA ASP A 102 -1.24 3.54 -15.04
C ASP A 102 -0.82 4.56 -13.98
N ALA A 103 0.34 4.33 -13.36
CA ALA A 103 0.86 5.20 -12.31
C ALA A 103 1.34 6.57 -12.84
N ALA A 104 1.67 6.69 -14.14
CA ALA A 104 2.08 7.96 -14.72
C ALA A 104 0.88 8.90 -14.89
N ARG A 105 -0.29 8.35 -15.22
CA ARG A 105 -1.55 9.08 -15.35
C ARG A 105 -2.39 9.10 -14.08
N GLY A 106 -2.04 8.29 -13.08
CA GLY A 106 -2.77 8.15 -11.83
C GLY A 106 -4.12 7.45 -11.98
N VAL A 107 -4.23 6.46 -12.89
CA VAL A 107 -5.49 5.81 -13.25
C VAL A 107 -5.44 4.31 -12.97
N LEU A 108 -6.53 3.79 -12.38
CA LEU A 108 -6.80 2.36 -12.30
C LEU A 108 -8.00 2.05 -13.21
N GLN A 109 -7.78 1.23 -14.24
CA GLN A 109 -8.82 0.79 -15.15
C GLN A 109 -9.21 -0.64 -14.83
N LEU A 110 -10.51 -0.89 -14.66
CA LEU A 110 -11.05 -2.22 -14.40
C LEU A 110 -11.52 -2.83 -15.71
N SER A 111 -11.15 -4.09 -15.95
CA SER A 111 -11.75 -4.86 -17.03
C SER A 111 -13.16 -5.31 -16.63
N HIS A 112 -14.05 -5.32 -17.62
CA HIS A 112 -15.38 -5.92 -17.54
C HIS A 112 -15.32 -7.45 -17.66
#